data_AF-A0A955SGU2-F1
#
_entry.id   AF-A0A955SGU2-F1
#
_cell.length_a   1.000
_cell.length_b   1.000
_cell.length_c   1.000
_cell.angle_alpha   90.00
_cell.angle_beta   90.00
_cell.angle_gamma   90.00
#
_symmetry.space_group_name_H-M   'P 1'
#
loop_
_entity.id
_entity.type
_entity.pdbx_description
1 polymer ?
#
loop_
_entity_poly.entity_id
_entity_poly.type
_entity_poly.pdbx_seq_one_letter_code
_entity_poly.pdbx_strand_id
1 'polypeptide(L)' 'EPNRQIGDEVMVGAKSLVEDEVEDRAVVSGIPAIRHDLDLRLKAHLRRLPKLFQRLESLERQLGEVASGEK' A
#
# COMPACT_ATOMS: atom_id res chain seq x y z
N GLU A 1 -17.82 -2.68 -24.56
CA GLU A 1 -17.21 -3.09 -23.28
C GLU A 1 -16.70 -4.52 -23.37
N PRO A 2 -15.40 -4.81 -23.13
CA PRO A 2 -14.99 -6.18 -22.93
C PRO A 2 -15.65 -6.66 -21.62
N ASN A 3 -16.17 -7.88 -21.67
CA ASN A 3 -16.79 -8.58 -20.56
C ASN A 3 -15.74 -8.91 -19.49
N ARG A 4 -15.50 -7.97 -18.55
CA ARG A 4 -14.69 -8.24 -17.36
C ARG A 4 -15.33 -9.37 -16.55
N GLN A 5 -14.54 -10.40 -16.25
CA GLN A 5 -14.99 -11.58 -15.52
C GLN A 5 -14.53 -11.52 -14.06
N ILE A 6 -15.45 -11.84 -13.16
CA ILE A 6 -15.16 -12.15 -11.76
C ILE A 6 -15.38 -13.65 -11.62
N GLY A 7 -14.35 -14.36 -11.18
CA GLY A 7 -14.39 -15.80 -10.98
C GLY A 7 -15.34 -16.23 -9.87
N ASP A 8 -15.49 -17.54 -9.75
CA ASP A 8 -16.35 -18.16 -8.74
C ASP A 8 -15.73 -18.03 -7.34
N GLU A 9 -16.59 -17.89 -6.31
CA GLU A 9 -16.19 -17.83 -4.90
C GLU A 9 -15.21 -16.69 -4.54
N VAL A 10 -15.18 -15.60 -5.33
CA VAL A 10 -14.36 -14.41 -5.04
C VAL A 10 -14.91 -13.62 -3.85
N MET A 11 -14.00 -13.19 -2.97
CA MET A 11 -14.31 -12.28 -1.87
C MET A 11 -13.78 -10.88 -2.14
N VAL A 12 -14.68 -9.89 -2.18
CA VAL A 12 -14.35 -8.48 -2.42
C VAL A 12 -14.56 -7.66 -1.15
N GLY A 13 -13.52 -6.95 -0.69
CA GLY A 13 -13.62 -6.05 0.44
C GLY A 13 -14.60 -4.90 0.18
N ALA A 14 -15.35 -4.47 1.20
CA ALA A 14 -16.30 -3.37 1.08
C ALA A 14 -15.63 -2.09 0.54
N LYS A 15 -16.33 -1.38 -0.35
CA LYS A 15 -15.86 -0.16 -1.03
C LYS A 15 -14.61 -0.36 -1.91
N SER A 16 -14.50 -1.51 -2.57
CA SER A 16 -13.43 -1.75 -3.54
C SER A 16 -13.87 -1.40 -4.96
N LEU A 17 -12.90 -1.04 -5.80
CA LEU A 17 -13.10 -0.82 -7.24
C LEU A 17 -12.43 -1.96 -8.01
N VAL A 18 -13.20 -2.95 -8.47
CA VAL A 18 -12.70 -4.04 -9.31
C VAL A 18 -12.61 -3.53 -10.76
N GLU A 19 -11.39 -3.20 -11.19
CA GLU A 19 -11.10 -2.69 -12.53
C GLU A 19 -10.58 -3.76 -13.49
N ASP A 20 -10.03 -4.87 -12.97
CA ASP A 20 -9.46 -5.95 -13.77
C ASP A 20 -10.25 -7.26 -13.59
N GLU A 21 -9.95 -8.27 -14.41
CA GLU A 21 -10.46 -9.63 -14.22
C GLU A 21 -9.93 -10.22 -12.91
N VAL A 22 -10.77 -11.02 -12.25
CA VAL A 22 -10.45 -11.61 -10.95
C VAL A 22 -10.61 -13.12 -11.05
N GLU A 23 -9.53 -13.84 -10.76
CA GLU A 23 -9.49 -15.31 -10.72
C GLU A 23 -10.42 -15.91 -9.66
N ASP A 24 -10.84 -17.16 -9.86
CA ASP A 24 -11.63 -17.92 -8.89
C ASP A 24 -10.99 -17.93 -7.49
N ARG A 25 -11.83 -17.86 -6.45
CA ARG A 25 -11.45 -17.91 -5.04
C ARG A 25 -10.47 -16.82 -4.59
N ALA A 26 -10.26 -15.79 -5.41
CA ALA A 26 -9.42 -14.66 -5.03
C ALA A 26 -10.05 -13.85 -3.90
N VAL A 27 -9.20 -13.24 -3.08
CA VAL A 27 -9.61 -12.26 -2.07
C VAL A 27 -8.97 -10.93 -2.42
N VAL A 28 -9.79 -9.94 -2.79
CA VAL A 28 -9.33 -8.64 -3.30
C VAL A 28 -9.96 -7.48 -2.53
N SER A 29 -9.24 -6.36 -2.41
CA SER A 29 -9.77 -5.13 -1.84
C SER A 29 -9.00 -3.89 -2.28
N GLY A 30 -9.60 -2.71 -2.07
CA GLY A 30 -8.96 -1.42 -2.34
C GLY A 30 -9.49 -0.74 -3.60
N ILE A 31 -8.88 0.40 -3.94
CA ILE A 31 -9.23 1.22 -5.11
C ILE A 31 -7.92 1.60 -5.82
N PRO A 32 -7.57 0.94 -6.95
CA PRO A 32 -8.21 -0.25 -7.51
C PRO A 32 -8.07 -1.48 -6.59
N ALA A 33 -8.92 -2.48 -6.79
CA ALA A 33 -8.92 -3.72 -6.02
C ALA A 33 -7.69 -4.55 -6.39
N ILE A 34 -6.88 -4.87 -5.39
CA ILE A 34 -5.70 -5.73 -5.50
C ILE A 34 -5.82 -6.89 -4.51
N ARG A 35 -4.89 -7.84 -4.52
CA ARG A 35 -4.87 -8.91 -3.49
C ARG A 35 -4.99 -8.31 -2.09
N HIS A 36 -5.89 -8.88 -1.29
CA HIS A 36 -6.26 -8.33 0.00
C HIS A 36 -5.07 -8.21 0.97
N ASP A 37 -4.14 -9.16 0.94
CA ASP A 37 -2.92 -9.13 1.75
C ASP A 37 -2.00 -7.96 1.38
N LEU A 38 -1.89 -7.64 0.09
CA LEU A 38 -1.13 -6.51 -0.42
C LEU A 38 -1.78 -5.17 -0.03
N ASP A 39 -3.10 -5.04 -0.18
CA ASP A 39 -3.86 -3.86 0.22
C ASP A 39 -3.72 -3.56 1.74
N LEU A 40 -3.81 -4.58 2.58
CA LEU A 40 -3.58 -4.45 4.02
C LEU A 40 -2.16 -3.97 4.34
N ARG A 41 -1.14 -4.51 3.66
CA ARG A 41 0.26 -4.08 3.82
C ARG A 41 0.44 -2.62 3.39
N LEU A 42 -0.12 -2.23 2.23
CA LEU A 42 -0.05 -0.86 1.73
C LEU A 42 -0.68 0.12 2.72
N LYS A 43 -1.89 -0.16 3.22
CA LYS A 43 -2.57 0.65 4.24
C LYS A 43 -1.74 0.77 5.52
N ALA A 44 -1.09 -0.31 5.95
CA ALA A 44 -0.21 -0.27 7.11
C ALA A 44 1.03 0.61 6.87
N HIS A 45 1.61 0.58 5.67
CA HIS A 45 2.73 1.45 5.29
C HIS A 45 2.31 2.92 5.22
N LEU A 46 1.17 3.22 4.58
CA LEU A 46 0.62 4.58 4.52
C LEU A 46 0.40 5.17 5.91
N ARG A 47 -0.16 4.38 6.85
CA ARG A 47 -0.31 4.81 8.25
C ARG A 47 1.01 5.09 8.96
N ARG A 48 2.09 4.41 8.58
CA ARG A 48 3.44 4.56 9.17
C ARG A 48 4.28 5.63 8.47
N LEU A 49 3.86 6.10 7.30
CA LEU A 49 4.61 7.02 6.44
C LEU A 49 5.00 8.33 7.16
N PRO A 50 4.14 8.98 7.96
CA PRO A 50 4.54 10.20 8.69
C PRO A 50 5.71 9.96 9.65
N LYS A 51 5.70 8.83 10.37
CA LYS A 51 6.79 8.47 11.29
C LYS A 51 8.09 8.17 10.54
N LEU A 52 8.00 7.61 9.33
CA LEU A 52 9.16 7.39 8.48
C LEU A 52 9.78 8.72 8.03
N PHE A 53 8.97 9.70 7.63
CA PHE A 53 9.46 11.03 7.28
C PHE A 53 10.17 11.72 8.46
N GLN A 54 9.57 11.71 9.66
CA GLN A 54 10.22 12.26 10.86
C GLN A 54 11.56 11.59 11.16
N ARG A 55 11.63 10.26 10.99
CA ARG A 55 12.88 9.52 11.18
C ARG A 55 13.91 9.88 10.12
N LEU A 56 13.48 10.08 8.87
CA LEU A 56 14.36 10.50 7.77
C LEU A 56 14.92 11.89 8.03
N GLU A 57 14.09 12.88 8.37
CA GLU A 57 14.52 14.24 8.70
C GLU A 57 15.54 14.25 9.86
N SER A 58 15.28 13.45 10.91
CA SER A 58 16.21 13.31 12.03
C SER A 58 17.57 12.76 11.60
N LEU A 59 17.58 11.77 10.70
CA LEU A 59 18.80 11.17 10.19
C LEU A 59 19.55 12.14 9.26
N GLU A 60 18.84 12.87 8.40
CA GLU A 60 19.41 13.89 7.53
C GLU A 60 20.09 15.01 8.32
N ARG A 61 19.46 15.47 9.41
CA ARG A 61 20.05 16.47 10.31
C ARG A 61 21.33 15.96 10.98
N GLN A 62 21.29 14.76 11.55
CA GLN A 62 22.47 14.13 12.17
C GLN A 62 23.61 13.99 11.17
N LEU A 63 23.30 13.60 9.93
CA LEU A 63 24.31 13.47 8.87
C LEU A 63 24.92 14.82 8.49
N GLY A 64 24.11 15.89 8.46
CA GLY A 64 24.59 17.26 8.24
C GLY A 64 25.52 17.76 9.35
N GLU A 65 25.17 17.51 10.61
CA GLU A 65 26.00 17.85 11.79
C GLU A 65 27.36 17.12 11.72
N VAL A 66 27.35 15.82 11.44
CA VAL A 66 28.57 15.01 11.27
C VAL A 66 29.41 15.48 10.07
N ALA A 67 28.79 15.81 8.93
CA ALA A 67 29.50 16.28 7.74
C ALA A 67 30.11 17.68 7.92
N SER A 68 29.54 18.51 8.80
CA SER A 68 29.99 19.88 9.07
C SER A 68 31.10 19.95 10.13
N GLY A 69 31.45 18.82 10.76
CA GLY A 69 32.53 18.74 11.75
C GLY A 69 32.16 19.25 13.15
N GLU A 70 30.88 19.49 13.43
CA GLU A 70 30.39 19.86 14.76
C GLU A 70 30.11 18.58 15.57
N LYS A 71 31.20 18.02 16.11
CA LYS A 71 31.32 16.97 17.16
C LYS A 71 30.26 15.85 17.25
#